data_AF-A0A820JAI0-F1
#
_entry.id   AF-A0A820JAI0-F1
#
_cell.length_a   1.000
_cell.length_b   1.000
_cell.length_c   1.000
_cell.angle_alpha   90.00
_cell.angle_beta   90.00
_cell.angle_gamma   90.00
#
_symmetry.space_group_name_H-M   'P 1'
#
loop_
_entity.id
_entity.type
_entity.pdbx_description
1 polymer ?
#
loop_
_entity_poly.entity_id
_entity_poly.type
_entity_poly.pdbx_seq_one_letter_code
_entity_poly.pdbx_strand_id
1 'polypeptide(L)'
;SKTAILVADICFIPSNQERFLQSGAISALSNMLNSPIEDVLVNACNAIDLLCRKNQYMQNELAQCGIIKQLTDLLLLDSKVLQGTVASALASITYDNRTNQTLAASMGALKRIVDLMQDREFGIRYKASLAIEALAMNNVDNQREFLSKKLNAQKPLNELMEVK
;
A
#
# COMPACT_ATOMS: atom_id res chain seq x y z
N SER A 1 -2.21 14.14 -6.00
CA SER A 1 -2.40 14.83 -7.29
C SER A 1 -3.87 14.95 -7.65
N LYS A 2 -4.25 15.99 -8.42
CA LYS A 2 -5.60 16.16 -8.98
C LYS A 2 -6.07 14.95 -9.78
N THR A 3 -5.17 14.23 -10.45
CA THR A 3 -5.49 13.03 -11.23
C THR A 3 -5.98 11.87 -10.34
N ALA A 4 -5.32 11.63 -9.21
CA ALA A 4 -5.73 10.59 -8.26
C ALA A 4 -7.10 10.89 -7.64
N ILE A 5 -7.34 12.16 -7.30
CA ILE A 5 -8.64 12.63 -6.78
C ILE A 5 -9.72 12.47 -7.84
N LEU A 6 -9.47 12.90 -9.08
CA LEU A 6 -10.44 12.81 -10.16
C LEU A 6 -10.80 11.35 -10.50
N VAL A 7 -9.82 10.45 -10.50
CA VAL A 7 -10.05 9.01 -10.65
C VAL A 7 -10.90 8.46 -9.51
N ALA A 8 -10.61 8.84 -8.27
CA ALA A 8 -11.39 8.42 -7.11
C ALA A 8 -12.83 8.94 -7.15
N ASP A 9 -13.03 10.20 -7.50
CA ASP A 9 -14.36 10.83 -7.61
C ASP A 9 -15.21 10.13 -8.68
N ILE A 10 -14.60 9.78 -9.83
CA ILE A 10 -15.29 9.05 -10.89
C ILE A 10 -15.66 7.64 -10.41
N CYS A 11 -14.76 6.95 -9.72
CA CYS A 11 -14.95 5.58 -9.23
C CYS A 11 -15.79 5.47 -7.94
N PHE A 12 -16.17 6.58 -7.32
CA PHE A 12 -17.07 6.59 -6.17
C PHE A 12 -18.45 6.01 -6.50
N ILE A 13 -18.86 6.11 -7.77
CA ILE A 13 -20.11 5.51 -8.26
C ILE A 13 -19.83 4.07 -8.70
N PRO A 14 -20.51 3.04 -8.13
CA PRO A 14 -20.25 1.63 -8.46
C PRO A 14 -20.33 1.31 -9.97
N SER A 15 -21.30 1.88 -10.69
CA SER A 15 -21.44 1.69 -12.15
C SER A 15 -20.28 2.26 -12.97
N ASN A 16 -19.53 3.21 -12.40
CA ASN A 16 -18.35 3.76 -13.06
C ASN A 16 -17.11 2.89 -12.79
N GLN A 17 -17.11 2.05 -11.75
CA GLN A 17 -15.99 1.16 -11.46
C GLN A 17 -15.84 0.13 -12.57
N GLU A 18 -16.92 -0.53 -12.97
CA GLU A 18 -16.89 -1.48 -14.11
C GLU A 18 -16.45 -0.79 -15.40
N ARG A 19 -16.92 0.43 -15.67
CA ARG A 19 -16.50 1.22 -16.84
C ARG A 19 -15.03 1.62 -16.78
N PHE A 20 -14.54 1.98 -15.60
CA PHE A 20 -13.14 2.31 -15.37
C PHE A 20 -12.26 1.09 -15.67
N LEU A 21 -12.65 -0.09 -15.20
CA LEU A 21 -11.96 -1.35 -15.50
C LEU A 21 -11.98 -1.67 -17.00
N GLN A 22 -13.15 -1.58 -17.64
CA GLN A 22 -13.32 -1.82 -19.08
C GLN A 22 -12.53 -0.83 -19.95
N SER A 23 -12.25 0.37 -19.45
CA SER A 23 -11.47 1.39 -20.16
C SER A 23 -9.95 1.14 -20.17
N GLY A 24 -9.46 0.03 -19.60
CA GLY A 24 -8.03 -0.26 -19.51
C GLY A 24 -7.32 0.56 -18.44
N ALA A 25 -8.05 1.11 -17.46
CA ALA A 25 -7.47 2.00 -16.46
C ALA A 25 -6.49 1.28 -15.51
N ILE A 26 -6.68 -0.03 -15.25
CA ILE A 26 -5.68 -0.82 -14.52
C ILE A 26 -4.37 -0.90 -15.30
N SER A 27 -4.41 -1.12 -16.62
CA SER A 27 -3.21 -1.13 -17.46
C SER A 27 -2.51 0.23 -17.44
N ALA A 28 -3.27 1.33 -17.46
CA ALA A 28 -2.71 2.67 -17.30
C ALA A 28 -2.02 2.85 -15.93
N LEU A 29 -2.65 2.42 -14.83
CA LEU A 29 -2.04 2.45 -13.50
C LEU A 29 -0.76 1.60 -13.43
N SER A 30 -0.80 0.38 -13.99
CA SER A 30 0.36 -0.51 -14.04
C SER A 30 1.52 0.11 -14.83
N ASN A 31 1.23 0.78 -15.96
CA ASN A 31 2.22 1.51 -16.74
C ASN A 31 2.79 2.70 -15.97
N MET A 32 1.96 3.45 -15.25
CA MET A 32 2.42 4.55 -14.41
C MET A 32 3.35 4.07 -13.29
N LEU A 33 3.09 2.90 -12.68
CA LEU A 33 3.97 2.29 -11.67
C LEU A 33 5.35 1.84 -12.22
N ASN A 34 5.50 1.76 -13.55
CA ASN A 34 6.79 1.47 -14.19
C ASN A 34 7.50 2.75 -14.69
N SER A 35 6.95 3.94 -14.41
CA SER A 35 7.53 5.21 -14.82
C SER A 35 8.86 5.48 -14.10
N PRO A 36 9.87 6.04 -14.79
CA PRO A 36 11.10 6.50 -14.13
C PRO A 36 10.88 7.82 -13.36
N ILE A 37 9.71 8.45 -13.47
CA ILE A 37 9.40 9.74 -12.86
C ILE A 37 8.71 9.51 -11.52
N GLU A 38 9.36 9.91 -10.42
CA GLU A 38 8.84 9.72 -9.06
C GLU A 38 7.45 10.33 -8.84
N ASP A 39 7.19 11.53 -9.35
CA ASP A 39 5.86 12.17 -9.25
C ASP A 39 4.75 11.32 -9.90
N VAL A 40 5.08 10.62 -11.00
CA VAL A 40 4.13 9.71 -11.66
C VAL A 40 3.86 8.48 -10.80
N LEU A 41 4.90 7.92 -10.17
CA LEU A 41 4.78 6.81 -9.23
C LEU A 41 3.94 7.19 -8.02
N VAL A 42 4.23 8.33 -7.40
CA VAL A 42 3.47 8.89 -6.26
C VAL A 42 2.01 9.10 -6.66
N ASN A 43 1.74 9.60 -7.87
CA ASN A 43 0.38 9.79 -8.35
C ASN A 43 -0.36 8.46 -8.56
N ALA A 44 0.31 7.44 -9.09
CA ALA A 44 -0.26 6.10 -9.24
C ALA A 44 -0.57 5.46 -7.88
N CYS A 45 0.36 5.51 -6.92
CA CYS A 45 0.15 4.99 -5.57
C CYS A 45 -1.01 5.69 -4.87
N ASN A 46 -1.12 7.02 -4.98
CA ASN A 46 -2.25 7.77 -4.42
C ASN A 46 -3.59 7.39 -5.07
N ALA A 47 -3.61 7.14 -6.38
CA ALA A 47 -4.81 6.68 -7.07
C ALA A 47 -5.22 5.28 -6.58
N ILE A 48 -4.26 4.36 -6.42
CA ILE A 48 -4.50 3.01 -5.90
C ILE A 48 -5.00 3.05 -4.45
N ASP A 49 -4.40 3.87 -3.60
CA ASP A 49 -4.85 4.09 -2.22
C ASP A 49 -6.34 4.48 -2.20
N LEU A 50 -6.71 5.51 -2.95
CA LEU A 50 -8.10 5.98 -3.01
C LEU A 50 -9.07 4.95 -3.61
N LEU A 51 -8.67 4.22 -4.66
CA LEU A 51 -9.51 3.21 -5.30
C LEU A 51 -9.78 2.00 -4.40
N CYS A 52 -8.81 1.61 -3.57
CA CYS A 52 -8.90 0.43 -2.70
C CYS A 52 -9.59 0.70 -1.36
N ARG A 53 -9.66 1.96 -0.90
CA ARG A 53 -10.24 2.31 0.41
C ARG A 53 -11.69 1.81 0.50
N LYS A 54 -11.91 0.81 1.35
CA LYS A 54 -13.21 0.15 1.57
C LYS A 54 -13.83 -0.44 0.29
N ASN A 55 -13.01 -0.85 -0.66
CA ASN A 55 -13.46 -1.44 -1.92
C ASN A 55 -12.75 -2.76 -2.20
N GLN A 56 -13.25 -3.86 -1.62
CA GLN A 56 -12.68 -5.20 -1.78
C GLN A 56 -12.65 -5.68 -3.23
N TYR A 57 -13.61 -5.24 -4.07
CA TYR A 57 -13.62 -5.59 -5.49
C TYR A 57 -12.37 -5.01 -6.19
N MET A 58 -12.14 -3.70 -6.06
CA MET A 58 -10.96 -3.05 -6.64
C MET A 58 -9.64 -3.59 -6.06
N GLN A 59 -9.61 -3.91 -4.76
CA GLN A 59 -8.44 -4.55 -4.14
C GLN A 59 -8.07 -5.87 -4.84
N ASN A 60 -9.06 -6.70 -5.16
CA ASN A 60 -8.86 -7.99 -5.80
C ASN A 60 -8.47 -7.85 -7.28
N GLU A 61 -9.15 -6.97 -8.03
CA GLU A 61 -8.84 -6.72 -9.45
C GLU A 61 -7.40 -6.21 -9.63
N LEU A 62 -6.98 -5.24 -8.80
CA LEU A 62 -5.61 -4.73 -8.85
C LEU A 62 -4.59 -5.79 -8.43
N ALA A 63 -4.90 -6.61 -7.42
CA ALA A 63 -4.03 -7.71 -7.01
C ALA A 63 -3.85 -8.76 -8.13
N GLN A 64 -4.93 -9.14 -8.81
CA GLN A 64 -4.88 -10.06 -9.95
C GLN A 64 -4.04 -9.53 -11.11
N CYS A 65 -4.01 -8.20 -11.28
CA CYS A 65 -3.18 -7.53 -12.28
C CYS A 65 -1.71 -7.34 -11.84
N GLY A 66 -1.29 -7.91 -10.71
CA GLY A 66 0.10 -7.87 -10.25
C GLY A 66 0.52 -6.55 -9.59
N ILE A 67 -0.43 -5.65 -9.26
CA ILE A 67 -0.14 -4.34 -8.67
C ILE A 67 0.58 -4.48 -7.32
N ILE A 68 0.23 -5.49 -6.50
CA ILE A 68 0.90 -5.72 -5.21
C ILE A 68 2.40 -5.99 -5.40
N LYS A 69 2.78 -6.72 -6.46
CA LYS A 69 4.18 -6.95 -6.80
C LYS A 69 4.87 -5.64 -7.14
N GLN A 70 4.28 -4.84 -8.05
CA GLN A 70 4.84 -3.55 -8.44
C GLN A 70 5.00 -2.61 -7.24
N LEU A 71 3.99 -2.52 -6.36
CA LEU A 71 4.09 -1.74 -5.12
C LEU A 71 5.23 -2.24 -4.22
N THR A 72 5.37 -3.56 -4.06
CA THR A 72 6.44 -4.12 -3.22
C THR A 72 7.83 -3.88 -3.83
N ASP A 73 7.95 -3.91 -5.16
CA ASP A 73 9.19 -3.57 -5.87
C ASP A 73 9.55 -2.07 -5.67
N LEU A 74 8.56 -1.17 -5.64
CA LEU A 74 8.78 0.27 -5.37
C LEU A 74 9.28 0.55 -3.95
N LEU A 75 9.02 -0.33 -2.97
CA LEU A 75 9.62 -0.22 -1.62
C LEU A 75 11.15 -0.38 -1.64
N LEU A 76 11.73 -0.91 -2.72
CA LEU A 76 13.18 -1.07 -2.86
C LEU A 76 13.89 0.21 -3.35
N LEU A 77 13.14 1.18 -3.87
CA LEU A 77 13.71 2.44 -4.34
C LEU A 77 14.08 3.34 -3.16
N ASP A 78 15.20 4.05 -3.27
CA ASP A 78 15.71 4.93 -2.22
C ASP A 78 15.05 6.32 -2.25
N SER A 79 13.72 6.34 -2.10
CA SER A 79 12.96 7.58 -1.84
C SER A 79 11.98 7.34 -0.70
N LYS A 80 12.19 8.07 0.41
CA LYS A 80 11.32 7.97 1.59
C LYS A 80 9.90 8.47 1.34
N VAL A 81 9.77 9.51 0.51
CA VAL A 81 8.47 10.07 0.12
C VAL A 81 7.67 9.04 -0.69
N LEU A 82 8.33 8.42 -1.67
CA LEU A 82 7.71 7.35 -2.46
C LEU A 82 7.39 6.13 -1.59
N GLN A 83 8.35 5.63 -0.81
CA GLN A 83 8.17 4.49 0.07
C GLN A 83 7.01 4.67 1.05
N GLY A 84 6.87 5.86 1.65
CA GLY A 84 5.72 6.19 2.50
C GLY A 84 4.40 6.16 1.73
N THR A 85 4.37 6.69 0.50
CA THR A 85 3.16 6.67 -0.35
C THR A 85 2.80 5.25 -0.78
N VAL A 86 3.79 4.42 -1.09
CA VAL A 86 3.62 2.99 -1.37
C VAL A 86 3.06 2.27 -0.14
N ALA A 87 3.54 2.59 1.08
CA ALA A 87 3.00 2.02 2.32
C ALA A 87 1.50 2.34 2.49
N SER A 88 1.07 3.57 2.19
CA SER A 88 -0.37 3.92 2.19
C SER A 88 -1.18 3.13 1.16
N ALA A 89 -0.65 2.96 -0.06
CA ALA A 89 -1.30 2.16 -1.09
C ALA A 89 -1.40 0.67 -0.69
N LEU A 90 -0.34 0.12 -0.09
CA LEU A 90 -0.33 -1.24 0.46
C LEU A 90 -1.31 -1.40 1.62
N ALA A 91 -1.43 -0.39 2.50
CA ALA A 91 -2.43 -0.41 3.56
C ALA A 91 -3.83 -0.57 2.98
N SER A 92 -4.20 0.26 2.01
CA SER A 92 -5.53 0.22 1.39
C SER A 92 -5.81 -1.03 0.57
N ILE A 93 -4.84 -1.55 -0.19
CA ILE A 93 -5.04 -2.76 -1.01
C ILE A 93 -5.14 -4.05 -0.16
N THR A 94 -4.59 -4.04 1.05
CA THR A 94 -4.58 -5.19 1.97
C THR A 94 -5.59 -5.10 3.11
N TYR A 95 -6.23 -3.94 3.29
CA TYR A 95 -7.17 -3.69 4.39
C TYR A 95 -8.34 -4.68 4.35
N ASP A 96 -8.47 -5.47 5.41
CA ASP A 96 -9.46 -6.54 5.58
C ASP A 96 -9.51 -7.53 4.38
N ASN A 97 -8.34 -7.84 3.81
CA ASN A 97 -8.21 -8.72 2.66
C ASN A 97 -7.08 -9.74 2.85
N ARG A 98 -7.43 -10.90 3.41
CA ARG A 98 -6.49 -11.95 3.81
C ARG A 98 -5.59 -12.44 2.67
N THR A 99 -6.14 -12.56 1.46
CA THR A 99 -5.39 -12.99 0.28
C THR A 99 -4.32 -11.97 -0.08
N ASN A 100 -4.69 -10.69 -0.17
CA ASN A 100 -3.76 -9.61 -0.50
C ASN A 100 -2.70 -9.39 0.59
N GLN A 101 -3.08 -9.49 1.87
CA GLN A 101 -2.14 -9.44 2.99
C GLN A 101 -1.07 -10.53 2.89
N THR A 102 -1.49 -11.76 2.58
CA THR A 102 -0.58 -12.92 2.47
C THR A 102 0.32 -12.78 1.23
N LEU A 103 -0.21 -12.27 0.12
CA LEU A 103 0.55 -12.02 -1.10
C LEU A 103 1.61 -10.92 -0.90
N ALA A 104 1.26 -9.80 -0.27
CA ALA A 104 2.22 -8.75 0.05
C ALA A 104 3.33 -9.26 1.00
N ALA A 105 2.97 -10.09 1.98
CA ALA A 105 3.93 -10.70 2.90
C ALA A 105 4.90 -11.64 2.18
N SER A 106 4.41 -12.51 1.28
CA SER A 106 5.27 -13.43 0.52
C SER A 106 6.22 -12.72 -0.45
N MET A 107 5.87 -11.49 -0.87
CA MET A 107 6.73 -10.61 -1.68
C MET A 107 7.73 -9.80 -0.84
N GLY A 108 7.75 -9.94 0.49
CA GLY A 108 8.74 -9.32 1.36
C GLY A 108 8.37 -7.91 1.84
N ALA A 109 7.12 -7.47 1.68
CA ALA A 109 6.68 -6.13 2.09
C ALA A 109 6.86 -5.88 3.59
N LEU A 110 6.65 -6.90 4.44
CA LEU A 110 6.64 -6.75 5.90
C LEU A 110 7.95 -6.13 6.43
N LYS A 111 9.11 -6.65 5.95
CA LYS A 111 10.42 -6.16 6.40
C LYS A 111 10.61 -4.68 6.06
N ARG A 112 10.29 -4.31 4.83
CA ARG A 112 10.46 -2.93 4.35
C ARG A 112 9.57 -1.94 5.09
N ILE A 113 8.35 -2.35 5.42
CA ILE A 113 7.42 -1.53 6.20
C ILE A 113 7.94 -1.35 7.63
N VAL A 114 8.54 -2.38 8.24
CA VAL A 114 9.18 -2.24 9.56
C VAL A 114 10.44 -1.36 9.50
N ASP A 115 11.21 -1.41 8.41
CA ASP A 115 12.33 -0.49 8.19
C ASP A 115 11.84 0.97 8.12
N LEU A 116 10.69 1.23 7.47
CA LEU A 116 10.08 2.56 7.37
C LEU A 116 9.53 3.10 8.70
N MET A 117 9.09 2.22 9.60
CA MET A 117 8.66 2.61 10.94
C MET A 117 9.79 3.25 11.78
N GLN A 118 11.05 3.03 11.39
CA GLN A 118 12.22 3.59 12.06
C GLN A 118 12.70 4.90 11.41
N ASP A 119 11.96 5.44 10.44
CA ASP A 119 12.29 6.71 9.80
C ASP A 119 12.23 7.87 10.79
N ARG A 120 13.02 8.92 10.54
CA ARG A 120 13.06 10.11 11.40
C ARG A 120 11.79 10.95 11.25
N GLU A 121 11.18 10.95 10.07
CA GLU A 121 9.99 11.72 9.78
C GLU A 121 8.72 11.04 10.30
N PHE A 122 7.97 11.73 11.15
CA PHE A 122 6.72 11.22 11.71
C PHE A 122 5.70 10.84 10.63
N GLY A 123 5.60 11.63 9.55
CA GLY A 123 4.67 11.37 8.45
C GLY A 123 4.93 10.02 7.77
N ILE A 124 6.20 9.64 7.61
CA ILE A 124 6.58 8.35 7.05
C ILE A 124 6.30 7.22 8.03
N ARG A 125 6.65 7.39 9.32
CA ARG A 125 6.34 6.41 10.36
C ARG A 125 4.83 6.15 10.48
N TYR A 126 4.02 7.19 10.41
CA TYR A 126 2.56 7.08 10.45
C TYR A 126 2.00 6.28 9.26
N LYS A 127 2.49 6.54 8.05
CA LYS A 127 2.08 5.75 6.87
C LYS A 127 2.51 4.29 6.98
N ALA A 128 3.69 4.03 7.52
CA ALA A 128 4.15 2.67 7.79
C ALA A 128 3.30 1.97 8.85
N SER A 129 2.87 2.67 9.92
CA SER A 129 2.00 2.07 10.94
C SER A 129 0.64 1.68 10.40
N LEU A 130 0.05 2.49 9.51
CA LEU A 130 -1.20 2.14 8.81
C LEU A 130 -1.03 0.86 7.97
N ALA A 131 0.12 0.69 7.31
CA ALA A 131 0.41 -0.50 6.54
C ALA A 131 0.59 -1.74 7.44
N ILE A 132 1.27 -1.62 8.58
CA ILE A 132 1.38 -2.71 9.56
C ILE A 132 -0.01 -3.12 10.08
N GLU A 133 -0.84 -2.15 10.45
CA GLU A 133 -2.20 -2.40 10.92
C GLU A 133 -3.00 -3.20 9.87
N ALA A 134 -3.05 -2.72 8.63
CA ALA A 134 -3.78 -3.37 7.55
C ALA A 134 -3.24 -4.78 7.23
N LEU A 135 -1.92 -4.96 7.25
CA LEU A 135 -1.27 -6.26 6.98
C LEU A 135 -1.45 -7.27 8.11
N ALA A 136 -1.58 -6.80 9.35
CA ALA A 136 -1.75 -7.64 10.54
C ALA A 136 -3.21 -7.89 10.90
N MET A 137 -4.15 -7.06 10.41
CA MET A 137 -5.57 -7.15 10.73
C MET A 137 -6.12 -8.54 10.40
N ASN A 138 -6.57 -9.26 11.45
CA ASN A 138 -7.08 -10.63 11.37
C ASN A 138 -6.11 -11.62 10.68
N ASN A 139 -4.81 -11.31 10.66
CA ASN A 139 -3.78 -12.13 10.03
C ASN A 139 -2.74 -12.65 11.01
N VAL A 140 -3.04 -13.79 11.63
CA VAL A 140 -2.18 -14.40 12.66
C VAL A 140 -0.76 -14.68 12.16
N ASP A 141 -0.58 -15.05 10.89
CA ASP A 141 0.75 -15.36 10.35
C ASP A 141 1.58 -14.08 10.18
N ASN A 142 0.98 -13.02 9.64
CA ASN A 142 1.64 -11.72 9.56
C ASN A 142 1.89 -11.12 10.97
N GLN A 143 0.94 -11.24 11.90
CA GLN A 143 1.12 -10.81 13.30
C GLN A 143 2.34 -11.48 13.94
N ARG A 144 2.48 -12.80 13.76
CA ARG A 144 3.64 -13.56 14.25
C ARG A 144 4.94 -13.13 13.57
N GLU A 145 4.92 -12.94 12.25
CA GLU A 145 6.13 -12.54 11.50
C GLU A 145 6.59 -11.13 11.89
N PHE A 146 5.67 -10.18 12.10
CA PHE A 146 6.00 -8.83 12.60
C PHE A 146 6.68 -8.84 13.98
N LEU A 147 6.23 -9.72 14.88
CA LEU A 147 6.79 -9.88 16.22
C LEU A 147 7.97 -10.86 16.29
N SER A 148 8.32 -11.50 15.17
CA SER A 148 9.47 -12.40 15.10
C SER A 148 10.76 -11.63 15.42
N LYS A 149 11.77 -12.33 15.94
CA LYS A 149 13.10 -11.74 16.18
C LYS A 149 13.73 -11.13 14.91
N LYS A 150 13.29 -11.58 13.73
CA LYS A 150 13.80 -11.13 12.44
C LYS A 150 13.28 -9.76 12.05
N LEU A 151 11.99 -9.47 12.30
CA LEU A 151 11.40 -8.17 11.97
C LEU A 151 11.40 -7.21 13.16
N ASN A 152 11.14 -7.72 14.37
CA ASN A 152 11.19 -6.96 15.62
C ASN A 152 10.38 -5.65 15.58
N ALA A 153 9.17 -5.68 15.02
CA ALA A 153 8.30 -4.51 14.90
C ALA A 153 7.84 -3.95 16.27
N GLN A 154 7.96 -4.74 17.35
CA GLN A 154 7.54 -4.35 18.70
C GLN A 154 8.24 -3.08 19.19
N LYS A 155 9.55 -2.98 18.99
CA LYS A 155 10.34 -1.82 19.43
C LYS A 155 9.86 -0.50 18.78
N PRO A 156 9.82 -0.39 17.43
CA PRO A 156 9.36 0.85 16.80
C PRO A 156 7.87 1.15 17.03
N LEU A 157 7.03 0.13 17.25
CA LEU A 157 5.63 0.36 17.64
C LEU A 157 5.52 0.99 19.04
N ASN A 158 6.31 0.52 20.02
CA ASN A 158 6.34 1.12 21.35
C ASN A 158 6.82 2.57 21.32
N GLU A 159 7.89 2.84 20.57
CA GLU A 159 8.42 4.20 20.40
C GLU A 159 7.36 5.14 19.81
N LEU A 160 6.54 4.68 18.85
CA LEU A 160 5.46 5.50 18.28
C LEU A 160 4.37 5.82 19.31
N MET A 161 4.05 4.90 20.24
CA MET A 161 3.04 5.11 21.28
C MET A 161 3.51 6.07 22.40
N GLU A 162 4.82 6.20 22.59
CA GLU A 162 5.41 7.08 23.60
C GLU A 162 5.51 8.56 23.15
N VAL A 163 5.40 8.82 21.83
CA VAL A 163 5.34 10.18 21.28
C VAL A 163 3.94 10.77 21.54
N LYS A 164 3.75 11.31 22.75
CA LYS A 164 2.61 12.18 23.12
C LYS A 164 2.82 13.61 22.65
#